data_AF-A0A1A7WMZ7-F1
#
_entry.id   AF-A0A1A7WMZ7-F1
#
_cell.length_a   1.000
_cell.length_b   1.000
_cell.length_c   1.000
_cell.angle_alpha   90.00
_cell.angle_beta   90.00
_cell.angle_gamma   90.00
#
_symmetry.space_group_name_H-M   'P 1'
#
loop_
_entity.id
_entity.type
_entity.pdbx_description
1 polymer ?
#
loop_
_entity_poly.entity_id
_entity_poly.type
_entity_poly.pdbx_seq_one_letter_code
_entity_poly.pdbx_strand_id
1 'polypeptide(L)'
;LCRTMPSLTPHIPVPRPSYSQARENLVRAIPPNLLCLLACGGKDCRYEGPECWKSNQQVIRGLFSSWVTDDIIAMARPSNQLIKK
;
A
#
# COMPACT_ATOMS: atom_id res chain seq x y z
N LEU A 1 45.66 -3.04 -21.55
CA LEU A 1 45.37 -2.93 -20.11
C LEU A 1 43.92 -2.45 -19.93
N CYS A 2 42.94 -3.34 -20.02
CA CYS A 2 41.53 -3.01 -19.76
C CYS A 2 41.30 -3.01 -18.25
N ARG A 3 41.10 -1.83 -17.65
CA ARG A 3 40.67 -1.70 -16.25
C ARG A 3 39.18 -1.98 -16.17
N THR A 4 38.79 -3.07 -15.52
CA THR A 4 37.43 -3.30 -15.05
C THR A 4 37.10 -2.31 -13.93
N MET A 5 36.09 -1.46 -14.16
CA MET A 5 35.51 -0.59 -13.13
C MET A 5 34.62 -1.43 -12.21
N PRO A 6 34.84 -1.45 -10.89
CA PRO A 6 33.92 -2.09 -9.97
C PRO A 6 32.66 -1.23 -9.84
N SER A 7 31.51 -1.78 -10.25
CA SER A 7 30.21 -1.16 -10.01
C SER A 7 29.88 -1.22 -8.52
N LEU A 8 30.00 -0.10 -7.82
CA LEU A 8 29.54 0.06 -6.44
C LEU A 8 28.03 0.25 -6.44
N THR A 9 27.26 -0.84 -6.54
CA THR A 9 25.83 -0.78 -6.22
C THR A 9 25.68 -0.64 -4.71
N PRO A 10 25.07 0.44 -4.18
CA PRO A 10 24.84 0.57 -2.76
C PRO A 10 23.97 -0.58 -2.26
N HIS A 11 24.46 -1.30 -1.25
CA HIS A 11 23.72 -2.39 -0.61
C HIS A 11 22.62 -1.78 0.27
N ILE A 12 21.43 -1.60 -0.29
CA ILE A 12 20.25 -1.09 0.42
C ILE A 12 19.74 -2.22 1.35
N PRO A 13 19.74 -2.04 2.68
CA PRO A 13 19.26 -3.06 3.59
C PRO A 13 17.76 -3.31 3.39
N VAL A 14 17.36 -4.59 3.45
CA VAL A 14 15.96 -4.99 3.27
C VAL A 14 15.09 -4.38 4.39
N PRO A 15 14.03 -3.63 4.05
CA PRO A 15 13.15 -3.05 5.05
C PRO A 15 12.44 -4.16 5.83
N ARG A 16 12.44 -4.04 7.16
CA ARG A 16 11.74 -4.97 8.05
C ARG A 16 10.33 -4.45 8.34
N PRO A 17 9.33 -5.33 8.47
CA PRO A 17 8.00 -4.92 8.87
C PRO A 17 8.03 -4.31 10.28
N SER A 18 7.20 -3.29 10.51
CA SER A 18 7.03 -2.67 11.83
C SER A 18 6.12 -3.49 12.77
N TYR A 19 5.45 -4.52 12.25
CA TYR A 19 4.55 -5.39 12.99
C TYR A 19 5.22 -6.70 13.44
N SER A 20 4.65 -7.33 14.47
CA SER A 20 5.16 -8.58 15.03
C SER A 20 4.85 -9.81 14.17
N GLN A 21 5.67 -10.85 14.32
CA GLN A 21 5.44 -12.16 13.67
C GLN A 21 4.08 -12.77 14.07
N ALA A 22 3.66 -12.56 15.32
CA ALA A 22 2.36 -13.02 15.80
C ALA A 22 1.21 -12.38 15.01
N ARG A 23 1.28 -11.07 14.72
CA ARG A 23 0.29 -10.39 13.88
C ARG A 23 0.29 -10.95 12.46
N GLU A 24 1.46 -11.19 11.89
CA GLU A 24 1.58 -11.75 10.55
C GLU A 24 0.94 -13.14 10.46
N ASN A 25 1.19 -14.01 11.44
CA ASN A 25 0.61 -15.34 11.50
C ASN A 25 -0.91 -15.30 11.67
N LEU A 26 -1.43 -14.40 12.50
CA LEU A 26 -2.87 -14.19 12.65
C LEU A 26 -3.51 -13.77 11.32
N VAL A 27 -2.94 -12.76 10.65
CA VAL A 27 -3.46 -12.27 9.36
C VAL A 27 -3.44 -13.37 8.29
N ARG A 28 -2.40 -14.20 8.26
CA ARG A 28 -2.31 -15.35 7.33
C ARG A 28 -3.35 -16.43 7.57
N ALA A 29 -3.83 -16.60 8.81
CA ALA A 29 -4.85 -17.58 9.13
C ALA A 29 -6.28 -17.12 8.74
N ILE A 30 -6.47 -15.83 8.43
CA ILE A 30 -7.78 -15.31 8.07
C ILE A 30 -8.15 -15.76 6.64
N PRO A 31 -9.36 -16.30 6.42
CA PRO A 31 -9.85 -16.64 5.09
C PRO A 31 -9.81 -15.44 4.13
N PRO A 32 -9.42 -15.62 2.85
CA PRO A 32 -9.24 -14.50 1.92
C PRO A 32 -10.48 -13.59 1.77
N ASN A 33 -11.69 -14.17 1.81
CA ASN A 33 -12.95 -13.44 1.72
C ASN A 33 -13.28 -12.62 2.98
N LEU A 34 -12.68 -12.95 4.13
CA LEU A 34 -12.88 -12.24 5.40
C LEU A 34 -11.72 -11.30 5.75
N LEU A 35 -10.61 -11.37 5.01
CA LEU A 35 -9.40 -10.60 5.29
C LEU A 35 -9.66 -9.09 5.35
N CYS A 36 -10.36 -8.54 4.36
CA CYS A 36 -10.67 -7.12 4.33
C CYS A 36 -11.54 -6.70 5.52
N LEU A 37 -12.56 -7.50 5.83
CA LEU A 37 -13.48 -7.24 6.93
C LEU A 37 -12.77 -7.26 8.29
N LEU A 38 -11.96 -8.29 8.55
CA LEU A 38 -11.35 -8.52 9.85
C LEU A 38 -10.03 -7.76 10.06
N ALA A 39 -9.26 -7.51 8.99
CA ALA A 39 -7.95 -6.84 9.11
C ALA A 39 -7.97 -5.33 8.78
N CYS A 40 -8.87 -4.85 7.90
CA CYS A 40 -9.03 -3.42 7.57
C CYS A 40 -10.26 -2.81 8.24
N GLY A 41 -11.31 -3.59 8.49
CA GLY A 41 -12.63 -3.10 8.91
C GLY A 41 -13.69 -3.10 7.79
N GLY A 42 -13.37 -3.66 6.61
CA GLY A 42 -14.31 -3.80 5.50
C GLY A 42 -14.87 -2.46 5.03
N LYS A 43 -16.21 -2.38 4.91
CA LYS A 43 -16.93 -1.18 4.46
C LYS A 43 -16.72 0.04 5.37
N ASP A 44 -16.38 -0.19 6.64
CA ASP A 44 -16.13 0.87 7.62
C ASP A 44 -14.62 1.22 7.68
N CYS A 45 -13.79 0.62 6.82
CA CYS A 45 -12.36 0.95 6.73
C CYS A 45 -12.22 2.40 6.25
N ARG A 46 -11.43 3.21 6.99
CA ARG A 46 -11.22 4.66 6.72
C ARG A 46 -10.77 4.97 5.29
N TYR A 47 -10.16 3.99 4.61
CA TYR A 47 -9.61 4.14 3.27
C TYR A 47 -10.52 3.61 2.15
N GLU A 48 -11.71 3.05 2.47
CA GLU A 48 -12.63 2.48 1.48
C GLU A 48 -13.39 3.57 0.71
N GLY A 49 -13.79 4.66 1.37
CA GLY A 49 -14.61 5.73 0.82
C GLY A 49 -13.88 7.09 0.65
N PRO A 50 -14.35 7.95 -0.29
CA PRO A 50 -13.81 9.29 -0.49
C PRO A 50 -14.32 10.32 0.51
N GLU A 51 -15.39 10.02 1.26
CA GLU A 51 -16.08 11.00 2.12
C GLU A 51 -15.17 11.65 3.18
N CYS A 52 -14.10 10.97 3.61
CA CYS A 52 -13.22 11.48 4.66
C CYS A 52 -11.98 12.25 4.16
N TRP A 53 -11.77 12.37 2.85
CA TRP A 53 -10.50 12.87 2.30
C TRP A 53 -10.63 14.21 1.60
N LYS A 54 -9.69 15.13 1.87
CA LYS A 54 -9.62 16.44 1.21
C LYS A 54 -9.18 16.31 -0.25
N SER A 55 -9.44 17.34 -1.05
CA SER A 55 -9.07 17.37 -2.47
C SER A 55 -7.57 17.21 -2.73
N ASN A 56 -6.71 17.60 -1.78
CA ASN A 56 -5.26 17.43 -1.83
C ASN A 56 -4.76 16.04 -1.41
N GLN A 57 -5.63 15.20 -0.84
CA GLN A 57 -5.34 13.80 -0.46
C GLN A 57 -5.99 12.80 -1.43
N GLN A 58 -6.38 13.31 -2.61
CA GLN A 58 -7.03 12.56 -3.68
C GLN A 58 -6.39 12.98 -5.01
N VAL A 59 -5.12 12.61 -5.19
CA VAL A 59 -4.42 12.74 -6.48
C VAL A 59 -5.23 12.04 -7.57
N ILE A 60 -5.69 10.82 -7.27
CA ILE A 60 -6.73 10.10 -7.99
C ILE A 60 -8.06 10.41 -7.30
N ARG A 61 -9.01 10.97 -8.04
CA ARG A 61 -10.32 11.35 -7.51
C ARG A 61 -11.10 10.12 -7.04
N GLY A 62 -11.72 10.21 -5.86
CA GLY A 62 -12.55 9.15 -5.31
C GLY A 62 -11.79 8.12 -4.44
N LEU A 63 -10.48 8.28 -4.27
CA LEU A 63 -9.64 7.36 -3.50
C LEU A 63 -8.52 8.11 -2.79
N PHE A 64 -8.19 7.67 -1.58
CA PHE A 64 -7.02 8.20 -0.88
C PHE A 64 -5.75 7.96 -1.69
N SER A 65 -5.06 9.04 -2.05
CA SER A 65 -3.82 8.98 -2.82
C SER A 65 -2.96 10.23 -2.63
N SER A 66 -1.66 10.04 -2.55
CA SER A 66 -0.67 11.09 -2.32
C SER A 66 0.62 10.83 -3.10
N TRP A 67 1.22 11.89 -3.64
CA TRP A 67 2.56 11.82 -4.22
C TRP A 67 3.60 11.50 -3.15
N VAL A 68 4.45 10.50 -3.43
CA VAL A 68 5.62 10.15 -2.61
C VAL A 68 6.87 10.76 -3.23
N THR A 69 6.93 10.75 -4.57
CA THR A 69 7.93 11.45 -5.39
C THR A 69 7.20 12.10 -6.57
N ASP A 70 7.95 12.74 -7.48
CA ASP A 70 7.39 13.39 -8.67
C ASP A 70 6.68 12.40 -9.62
N ASP A 71 7.12 11.13 -9.64
CA ASP A 71 6.61 10.09 -10.54
C ASP A 71 5.92 8.91 -9.81
N ILE A 72 5.95 8.89 -8.48
CA ILE A 72 5.41 7.77 -7.67
C ILE A 72 4.29 8.26 -6.78
N ILE A 73 3.11 7.65 -6.93
CA ILE A 73 1.94 7.87 -6.09
C ILE A 73 1.74 6.68 -5.15
N ALA A 74 1.51 6.95 -3.87
CA ALA A 74 0.94 5.98 -2.95
C ALA A 74 -0.59 6.13 -2.95
N MET A 75 -1.30 5.01 -3.09
CA MET A 75 -2.77 4.98 -3.14
C MET A 75 -3.32 3.84 -2.28
N ALA A 76 -4.52 4.05 -1.74
CA ALA A 76 -5.28 2.97 -1.12
C ALA A 76 -5.72 1.94 -2.17
N ARG A 77 -6.14 0.76 -1.71
CA ARG A 77 -6.72 -0.27 -2.59
C ARG A 77 -8.06 0.25 -3.17
N PRO A 78 -8.25 0.29 -4.50
CA PRO A 78 -9.52 0.72 -5.07
C PRO A 78 -10.68 -0.20 -4.67
N SER A 79 -11.82 0.40 -4.35
CA SER A 79 -13.07 -0.35 -4.15
C SER A 79 -13.55 -0.95 -5.48
N ASN A 80 -14.19 -2.12 -5.41
CA ASN A 80 -14.81 -2.77 -6.57
C ASN A 80 -15.85 -1.87 -7.26
N GLN A 81 -16.46 -0.93 -6.51
CA GLN A 81 -17.44 0.02 -7.06
C GLN A 81 -16.78 1.05 -8.01
N LEU A 82 -15.50 1.34 -7.82
CA LEU A 82 -14.76 2.34 -8.60
C LEU A 82 -14.14 1.74 -9.88
N ILE A 83 -14.04 0.41 -9.96
CA ILE A 83 -13.45 -0.29 -11.10
C ILE A 83 -14.53 -0.52 -12.15
N LYS A 84 -14.42 0.14 -13.30
CA LYS A 84 -15.24 -0.19 -14.48
C LYS A 84 -14.84 -1.58 -14.99
N LYS A 85 -15.85 -2.40 -15.31
CA LYS A 85 -15.67 -3.69 -15.98
C LYS A 85 -15.40 -3.50 -17.47
#